data_AF-A0A1B3SLC5-F1
#
_entry.id   AF-A0A1B3SLC5-F1
#
_cell.length_a   1.000
_cell.length_b   1.000
_cell.length_c   1.000
_cell.angle_alpha   90.00
_cell.angle_beta   90.00
_cell.angle_gamma   90.00
#
_symmetry.space_group_name_H-M   'P 1'
#
loop_
_entity.id
_entity.type
_entity.pdbx_description
1 polymer ?
#
loop_
_entity_poly.entity_id
_entity_poly.type
_entity_poly.pdbx_seq_one_letter_code
_entity_poly.pdbx_strand_id
1 'polypeptide(L)'
;MYYGRVLKYYLANNVKVSSDTINYIENWIKENLSTTNTYSNALLEQNLIASSLTISAYGATSDQEFFAESFAKWMLTPNDKKNLSWELYNTFFTQVFPALIKEGKVADDAEIEIKKIVELNTNKNSYNLSLGAKPTDGIDSLEYAGDIIGWQNTNYYKSAATSILEQVLSISNSLYYRNSISNYLKSQNGNNTLQDSISNWMYSSYIKASDESIKSFKDYNSNHFSSFESLDTFLQEKTVDKVGNKRIWLSDMYKSIEETYSKSIPTDKNNEYISSWTNDTTISLENVTLELYNYLYSLIGNEEWITKIIYGLVISPDDPLKSDTNEDMTGVLGYTATTAGELTAGGYTTVNSYIVICGSGLLIKDYNYQYKQGWFSSPTQFHVLVHEMGHAMDAFAAKVNDVRNLKNTQESNYSDLYPGEYFGTEVNKKSESTPVSKKESFTYVIGSVIGIMIAAGVIILGFALYKRSKGVRRA
;
A
#
# COMPACT_ATOMS: atom_id res chain seq x y z
N MET A 1 9.25 -10.66 0.33
CA MET A 1 8.81 -9.29 0.00
C MET A 1 9.82 -8.31 0.57
N TYR A 2 10.52 -7.58 -0.29
CA TYR A 2 11.60 -6.67 0.11
C TYR A 2 11.70 -5.43 -0.80
N TYR A 3 10.88 -5.32 -1.85
CA TYR A 3 11.01 -4.22 -2.80
C TYR A 3 10.57 -2.88 -2.25
N GLY A 4 9.77 -2.85 -1.17
CA GLY A 4 9.56 -1.65 -0.39
C GLY A 4 10.86 -1.02 0.12
N ARG A 5 11.78 -1.83 0.67
CA ARG A 5 13.09 -1.36 1.14
C ARG A 5 13.94 -0.84 -0.02
N VAL A 6 13.93 -1.57 -1.14
CA VAL A 6 14.64 -1.17 -2.36
C VAL A 6 14.12 0.17 -2.89
N LEU A 7 12.80 0.36 -2.92
CA LEU A 7 12.19 1.62 -3.34
C LEU A 7 12.56 2.76 -2.38
N LYS A 8 12.49 2.56 -1.06
CA LYS A 8 12.92 3.57 -0.07
C LYS A 8 14.38 3.98 -0.27
N TYR A 9 15.25 3.01 -0.54
CA TYR A 9 16.66 3.25 -0.87
C TYR A 9 16.82 4.05 -2.16
N TYR A 10 16.10 3.69 -3.23
CA TYR A 10 16.09 4.47 -4.49
C TYR A 10 15.66 5.92 -4.25
N LEU A 11 14.57 6.15 -3.51
CA LEU A 11 14.06 7.49 -3.25
C LEU A 11 15.06 8.33 -2.45
N ALA A 12 15.62 7.78 -1.36
CA ALA A 12 16.60 8.48 -0.54
C ALA A 12 17.85 8.91 -1.32
N ASN A 13 18.25 8.15 -2.34
CA ASN A 13 19.39 8.49 -3.19
C ASN A 13 19.08 9.50 -4.30
N ASN A 14 17.79 9.71 -4.63
CA ASN A 14 17.37 10.66 -5.66
C ASN A 14 16.90 12.01 -5.09
N VAL A 15 16.70 12.12 -3.77
CA VAL A 15 16.35 13.39 -3.14
C VAL A 15 17.56 14.18 -2.62
N LYS A 16 17.39 15.50 -2.58
CA LYS A 16 18.26 16.45 -1.92
C LYS A 16 17.57 16.97 -0.66
N VAL A 17 18.22 16.74 0.48
CA VAL A 17 17.82 17.23 1.80
C VAL A 17 18.91 18.16 2.33
N SER A 18 18.52 19.18 3.10
CA SER A 18 19.48 20.14 3.66
C SER A 18 20.34 19.45 4.73
N SER A 19 21.64 19.74 4.73
CA SER A 19 22.55 19.19 5.74
C SER A 19 22.12 19.56 7.16
N ASP A 20 21.53 20.74 7.36
CA ASP A 20 21.02 21.17 8.67
C ASP A 20 19.86 20.28 9.14
N THR A 21 18.93 19.92 8.25
CA THR A 21 17.84 19.00 8.59
C THR A 21 18.36 17.60 8.91
N ILE A 22 19.33 17.09 8.13
CA ILE A 22 19.94 15.78 8.40
C ILE A 22 20.67 15.78 9.75
N ASN A 23 21.51 16.80 10.01
CA ASN A 23 22.21 16.96 11.28
C ASN A 23 21.22 17.05 12.45
N TYR A 24 20.10 17.75 12.27
CA TYR A 24 19.04 17.80 13.28
C TYR A 24 18.43 16.42 13.54
N ILE A 25 18.07 15.66 12.50
CA ILE A 25 17.51 14.31 12.64
C ILE A 25 18.49 13.39 13.37
N GLU A 26 19.77 13.39 12.97
CA GLU A 26 20.80 12.57 13.61
C GLU A 26 20.99 12.92 15.09
N ASN A 27 21.03 14.22 15.43
CA ASN A 27 21.15 14.64 16.82
C ASN A 27 19.89 14.28 17.61
N TRP A 28 18.71 14.44 17.02
CA TRP A 28 17.45 14.03 17.62
C TRP A 28 17.44 12.53 17.93
N ILE A 29 17.95 11.67 17.02
CA ILE A 29 18.08 10.23 17.26
C ILE A 29 19.01 9.96 18.45
N LYS A 30 20.20 10.58 18.47
CA LYS A 30 21.19 10.39 19.54
C LYS A 30 20.61 10.76 20.90
N GLU A 31 19.89 11.88 20.98
CA GLU A 31 19.30 12.39 22.21
C GLU A 31 18.10 11.56 22.70
N ASN A 32 17.25 11.07 21.79
CA ASN A 32 15.95 10.51 22.16
C ASN A 32 15.87 8.98 22.07
N LEU A 33 16.69 8.35 21.22
CA LEU A 33 16.68 6.90 21.03
C LEU A 33 17.88 6.21 21.67
N SER A 34 18.91 6.96 22.08
CA SER A 34 20.19 6.43 22.60
C SER A 34 20.83 5.37 21.67
N THR A 35 20.50 5.40 20.37
CA THR A 35 21.10 4.53 19.37
C THR A 35 22.16 5.31 18.61
N THR A 36 23.39 4.79 18.57
CA THR A 36 24.48 5.40 17.78
C THR A 36 24.85 4.59 16.55
N ASN A 37 24.08 3.54 16.21
CA ASN A 37 24.38 2.74 15.02
C ASN A 37 23.91 3.47 13.76
N THR A 38 24.86 3.71 12.85
CA THR A 38 24.66 4.30 11.51
C THR A 38 23.50 3.68 10.74
N TYR A 39 23.23 2.38 10.92
CA TYR A 39 22.11 1.69 10.29
C TYR A 39 20.75 2.26 10.71
N SER A 40 20.53 2.49 12.01
CA SER A 40 19.26 3.03 12.52
C SER A 40 19.02 4.47 12.04
N ASN A 41 20.09 5.26 11.91
CA ASN A 41 20.01 6.61 11.35
C ASN A 41 19.60 6.57 9.89
N ALA A 42 20.28 5.77 9.08
CA ALA A 42 19.96 5.61 7.66
C ALA A 42 18.52 5.07 7.46
N LEU A 43 18.09 4.14 8.32
CA LEU A 43 16.73 3.59 8.28
C LEU A 43 15.68 4.67 8.60
N LEU A 44 15.89 5.47 9.66
CA LEU A 44 14.97 6.55 10.01
C LEU A 44 14.89 7.58 8.87
N GLU A 45 16.05 8.02 8.37
CA GLU A 45 16.13 9.01 7.28
C GLU A 45 15.40 8.52 6.02
N GLN A 46 15.69 7.29 5.56
CA GLN A 46 15.02 6.69 4.42
C GLN A 46 13.51 6.62 4.62
N ASN A 47 13.05 6.20 5.80
CA ASN A 47 11.63 6.09 6.11
C ASN A 47 10.94 7.47 6.16
N LEU A 48 11.58 8.50 6.72
CA LEU A 48 11.04 9.87 6.75
C LEU A 48 10.96 10.45 5.32
N ILE A 49 12.01 10.29 4.51
CA ILE A 49 12.01 10.71 3.10
C ILE A 49 10.90 9.98 2.34
N ALA A 50 10.82 8.66 2.49
CA ALA A 50 9.83 7.82 1.83
C ALA A 50 8.39 8.27 2.14
N SER A 51 8.06 8.47 3.41
CA SER A 51 6.73 8.96 3.82
C SER A 51 6.46 10.41 3.42
N SER A 52 7.50 11.18 3.05
CA SER A 52 7.31 12.51 2.46
C SER A 52 6.83 12.46 1.02
N LEU A 53 7.27 11.44 0.30
CA LEU A 53 7.00 11.25 -1.12
C LEU A 53 5.72 10.43 -1.31
N THR A 54 5.49 9.42 -0.47
CA THR A 54 4.24 8.65 -0.38
C THR A 54 3.49 9.09 0.88
N ILE A 55 2.67 10.15 0.76
CA ILE A 55 1.84 10.66 1.88
C ILE A 55 0.75 9.63 2.20
N SER A 56 1.13 8.60 2.97
CA SER A 56 0.29 7.50 3.43
C SER A 56 0.79 7.05 4.80
N ALA A 57 0.01 7.34 5.84
CA ALA A 57 0.30 6.87 7.19
C ALA A 57 0.21 5.33 7.24
N TYR A 58 -0.62 4.74 6.39
CA TYR A 58 -0.70 3.30 6.22
C TYR A 58 0.59 2.73 5.58
N GLY A 59 1.08 3.35 4.51
CA GLY A 59 2.35 2.99 3.88
C GLY A 59 3.58 3.18 4.77
N ALA A 60 3.48 3.99 5.83
CA ALA A 60 4.56 4.18 6.80
C ALA A 60 4.73 2.99 7.76
N THR A 61 3.80 2.02 7.79
CA THR A 61 3.78 0.92 8.78
C THR A 61 4.80 -0.18 8.54
N SER A 62 5.14 -0.47 7.28
CA SER A 62 6.13 -1.48 6.91
C SER A 62 6.73 -1.18 5.54
N ASP A 63 7.70 -1.99 5.11
CA ASP A 63 8.23 -1.90 3.75
C ASP A 63 7.20 -2.44 2.73
N GLN A 64 6.45 -3.48 3.09
CA GLN A 64 5.41 -4.07 2.24
C GLN A 64 4.29 -3.06 1.97
N GLU A 65 3.75 -2.45 3.03
CA GLU A 65 2.70 -1.42 2.90
C GLU A 65 3.20 -0.21 2.13
N PHE A 66 4.47 0.19 2.33
CA PHE A 66 5.08 1.26 1.57
C PHE A 66 5.11 0.97 0.07
N PHE A 67 5.48 -0.25 -0.32
CA PHE A 67 5.51 -0.65 -1.73
C PHE A 67 4.10 -0.63 -2.33
N ALA A 68 3.13 -1.25 -1.66
CA ALA A 68 1.75 -1.31 -2.11
C ALA A 68 1.12 0.08 -2.29
N GLU A 69 1.33 0.98 -1.33
CA GLU A 69 0.88 2.37 -1.42
C GLU A 69 1.59 3.13 -2.53
N SER A 70 2.90 2.95 -2.70
CA SER A 70 3.64 3.61 -3.79
C SER A 70 3.21 3.12 -5.16
N PHE A 71 2.88 1.82 -5.29
CA PHE A 71 2.32 1.22 -6.49
C PHE A 71 0.92 1.76 -6.80
N ALA A 72 0.03 1.83 -5.80
CA ALA A 72 -1.28 2.43 -5.92
C ALA A 72 -1.18 3.91 -6.34
N LYS A 73 -0.30 4.69 -5.71
CA LYS A 73 -0.03 6.07 -6.09
C LYS A 73 0.44 6.20 -7.54
N TRP A 74 1.38 5.38 -7.98
CA TRP A 74 1.89 5.42 -9.34
C TRP A 74 0.78 5.16 -10.38
N MET A 75 -0.03 4.14 -10.15
CA MET A 75 -1.10 3.72 -11.06
C MET A 75 -2.29 4.68 -11.07
N LEU A 76 -2.72 5.15 -9.89
CA LEU A 76 -4.05 5.73 -9.72
C LEU A 76 -4.06 7.26 -9.54
N THR A 77 -2.91 7.92 -9.39
CA THR A 77 -2.90 9.39 -9.23
C THR A 77 -3.48 10.08 -10.48
N PRO A 78 -4.55 10.88 -10.35
CA PRO A 78 -5.12 11.63 -11.47
C PRO A 78 -4.09 12.54 -12.14
N ASN A 79 -4.17 12.71 -13.46
CA ASN A 79 -3.14 13.43 -14.24
C ASN A 79 -2.91 14.87 -13.76
N ASP A 80 -3.95 15.58 -13.31
CA ASP A 80 -3.86 16.94 -12.76
C ASP A 80 -3.25 16.99 -11.35
N LYS A 81 -3.14 15.84 -10.68
CA LYS A 81 -2.52 15.68 -9.36
C LYS A 81 -1.14 15.02 -9.41
N LYS A 82 -0.69 14.57 -10.58
CA LYS A 82 0.65 14.00 -10.77
C LYS A 82 1.69 15.07 -10.46
N ASN A 83 2.46 14.82 -9.41
CA ASN A 83 3.43 15.74 -8.87
C ASN A 83 4.85 15.18 -8.97
N LEU A 84 5.81 15.95 -8.51
CA LEU A 84 7.21 15.59 -8.62
C LEU A 84 7.55 14.27 -7.87
N SER A 85 6.86 13.92 -6.79
CA SER A 85 7.06 12.59 -6.18
C SER A 85 6.44 11.46 -7.01
N TRP A 86 5.34 11.71 -7.73
CA TRP A 86 4.82 10.77 -8.72
C TRP A 86 5.84 10.49 -9.85
N GLU A 87 6.57 11.50 -10.29
CA GLU A 87 7.62 11.36 -11.32
C GLU A 87 8.78 10.45 -10.88
N LEU A 88 9.15 10.47 -9.60
CA LEU A 88 10.09 9.50 -9.02
C LEU A 88 9.57 8.06 -9.12
N TYR A 89 8.30 7.83 -8.76
CA TYR A 89 7.71 6.51 -8.88
C TYR A 89 7.63 6.07 -10.34
N ASN A 90 7.28 6.98 -11.24
CA ASN A 90 7.24 6.67 -12.66
C ASN A 90 8.61 6.23 -13.18
N THR A 91 9.67 6.93 -12.80
CA THR A 91 11.05 6.54 -13.15
C THR A 91 11.40 5.18 -12.55
N PHE A 92 11.11 4.97 -11.26
CA PHE A 92 11.36 3.69 -10.60
C PHE A 92 10.64 2.53 -11.31
N PHE A 93 9.32 2.63 -11.48
CA PHE A 93 8.53 1.54 -12.03
C PHE A 93 8.78 1.30 -13.52
N THR A 94 9.14 2.32 -14.30
CA THR A 94 9.37 2.14 -15.75
C THR A 94 10.82 1.83 -16.14
N GLN A 95 11.80 2.15 -15.28
CA GLN A 95 13.23 2.00 -15.62
C GLN A 95 14.01 1.10 -14.65
N VAL A 96 13.73 1.20 -13.35
CA VAL A 96 14.49 0.50 -12.31
C VAL A 96 13.88 -0.87 -12.01
N PHE A 97 12.59 -0.88 -11.66
CA PHE A 97 11.86 -2.08 -11.24
C PHE A 97 11.84 -3.19 -12.30
N PRO A 98 11.67 -2.91 -13.62
CA PRO A 98 11.69 -3.96 -14.65
C PRO A 98 13.04 -4.68 -14.74
N ALA A 99 14.15 -3.97 -14.47
CA ALA A 99 15.47 -4.57 -14.40
C ALA A 99 15.60 -5.46 -13.15
N LEU A 100 15.10 -4.98 -12.01
CA LEU A 100 15.13 -5.72 -10.74
C LEU A 100 14.30 -7.01 -10.78
N ILE A 101 13.08 -6.96 -11.32
CA ILE A 101 12.18 -8.12 -11.36
C ILE A 101 12.83 -9.27 -12.14
N LYS A 102 13.53 -9.00 -13.24
CA LYS A 102 14.12 -10.03 -14.11
C LYS A 102 15.13 -10.93 -13.40
N GLU A 103 15.83 -10.42 -12.40
CA GLU A 103 16.84 -11.19 -11.66
C GLU A 103 16.23 -12.33 -10.86
N GLY A 104 15.09 -12.10 -10.19
CA GLY A 104 14.36 -13.13 -9.44
C GLY A 104 15.24 -13.88 -8.44
N LYS A 105 15.76 -13.18 -7.43
CA LYS A 105 16.67 -13.69 -6.39
C LYS A 105 16.16 -13.33 -4.98
N VAL A 106 16.63 -14.06 -3.96
CA VAL A 106 16.44 -13.67 -2.56
C VAL A 106 17.29 -12.44 -2.23
N ALA A 107 16.88 -11.65 -1.23
CA ALA A 107 17.47 -10.33 -0.96
C ALA A 107 18.99 -10.37 -0.73
N ASP A 108 19.46 -11.31 0.09
CA ASP A 108 20.88 -11.42 0.47
C ASP A 108 21.78 -11.71 -0.74
N ASP A 109 21.30 -12.53 -1.68
CA ASP A 109 22.01 -12.87 -2.92
C ASP A 109 21.95 -11.73 -3.95
N ALA A 110 20.96 -10.84 -3.83
CA ALA A 110 20.68 -9.77 -4.78
C ALA A 110 21.25 -8.41 -4.37
N GLU A 111 21.74 -8.24 -3.13
CA GLU A 111 22.05 -6.91 -2.56
C GLU A 111 22.99 -6.07 -3.44
N ILE A 112 24.11 -6.66 -3.89
CA ILE A 112 25.12 -5.96 -4.70
C ILE A 112 24.53 -5.52 -6.04
N GLU A 113 23.75 -6.39 -6.66
CA GLU A 113 23.14 -6.14 -7.97
C GLU A 113 21.99 -5.13 -7.88
N ILE A 114 21.16 -5.24 -6.85
CA ILE A 114 20.10 -4.27 -6.53
C ILE A 114 20.72 -2.88 -6.39
N LYS A 115 21.78 -2.75 -5.56
CA LYS A 115 22.48 -1.47 -5.38
C LYS A 115 23.00 -0.94 -6.71
N LYS A 116 23.67 -1.78 -7.51
CA LYS A 116 24.17 -1.39 -8.82
C LYS A 116 23.06 -0.89 -9.75
N ILE A 117 21.93 -1.59 -9.84
CA ILE A 117 20.79 -1.19 -10.68
C ILE A 117 20.20 0.14 -10.22
N VAL A 118 20.04 0.33 -8.89
CA VAL A 118 19.54 1.58 -8.31
C VAL A 118 20.51 2.74 -8.55
N GLU A 119 21.80 2.54 -8.32
CA GLU A 119 22.85 3.57 -8.47
C GLU A 119 23.00 4.02 -9.93
N LEU A 120 22.88 3.11 -10.90
CA LEU A 120 22.90 3.45 -12.33
C LEU A 120 21.76 4.37 -12.76
N ASN A 121 20.64 4.33 -12.04
CA ASN A 121 19.45 5.14 -12.30
C ASN A 121 19.28 6.27 -11.26
N THR A 122 20.33 6.56 -10.49
CA THR A 122 20.32 7.64 -9.51
C THR A 122 20.81 8.93 -10.15
N ASN A 123 19.95 9.94 -10.19
CA ASN A 123 20.35 11.30 -10.53
C ASN A 123 20.32 12.15 -9.26
N LYS A 124 21.41 12.08 -8.49
CA LYS A 124 21.57 12.78 -7.22
C LYS A 124 21.32 14.28 -7.45
N ASN A 125 20.36 14.86 -6.73
CA ASN A 125 19.89 16.26 -6.79
C ASN A 125 18.71 16.57 -7.75
N SER A 126 18.06 15.58 -8.36
CA SER A 126 16.89 15.84 -9.20
C SER A 126 15.64 16.29 -8.40
N TYR A 127 15.57 15.94 -7.10
CA TYR A 127 14.38 16.20 -6.28
C TYR A 127 14.71 16.94 -4.99
N ASN A 128 14.31 18.20 -4.86
CA ASN A 128 14.66 19.02 -3.70
C ASN A 128 13.54 19.01 -2.63
N LEU A 129 13.79 18.35 -1.49
CA LEU A 129 12.91 18.42 -0.32
C LEU A 129 13.18 19.66 0.55
N SER A 130 14.22 20.43 0.24
CA SER A 130 14.66 21.59 1.05
C SER A 130 14.06 22.91 0.56
N LEU A 131 12.85 22.88 0.00
CA LEU A 131 12.18 24.10 -0.45
C LEU A 131 11.80 24.96 0.76
N GLY A 132 12.03 26.27 0.66
CA GLY A 132 11.65 27.21 1.72
C GLY A 132 10.16 27.57 1.73
N ALA A 133 9.47 27.37 0.60
CA ALA A 133 8.06 27.73 0.41
C ALA A 133 7.37 26.87 -0.66
N LYS A 134 6.03 26.85 -0.62
CA LYS A 134 5.19 26.26 -1.69
C LYS A 134 5.47 26.99 -3.03
N PRO A 135 5.68 26.26 -4.14
CA PRO A 135 5.79 26.87 -5.48
C PRO A 135 4.54 27.68 -5.83
N THR A 136 4.71 28.83 -6.49
CA THR A 136 3.60 29.70 -6.92
C THR A 136 2.86 29.14 -8.14
N ASP A 137 3.57 28.46 -9.04
CA ASP A 137 3.04 27.96 -10.33
C ASP A 137 2.86 26.43 -10.29
N GLY A 138 2.52 25.91 -9.11
CA GLY A 138 2.39 24.47 -8.83
C GLY A 138 0.98 23.93 -9.02
N ILE A 139 0.74 22.74 -8.46
CA ILE A 139 -0.60 22.16 -8.32
C ILE A 139 -1.37 22.99 -7.28
N ASP A 140 -2.52 23.53 -7.67
CA ASP A 140 -3.33 24.39 -6.81
C ASP A 140 -3.83 23.64 -5.57
N SER A 141 -4.43 22.47 -5.79
CA SER A 141 -5.03 21.61 -4.78
C SER A 141 -4.65 20.15 -5.01
N LEU A 142 -4.16 19.50 -3.96
CA LEU A 142 -3.98 18.05 -3.88
C LEU A 142 -5.19 17.36 -3.24
N GLU A 143 -6.27 18.10 -2.94
CA GLU A 143 -7.51 17.58 -2.35
C GLU A 143 -7.34 16.88 -0.99
N TYR A 144 -6.25 17.15 -0.25
CA TYR A 144 -6.14 16.81 1.16
C TYR A 144 -7.06 17.70 2.01
N ALA A 145 -7.18 17.41 3.32
CA ALA A 145 -7.97 18.22 4.24
C ALA A 145 -7.33 19.60 4.51
N GLY A 146 -7.49 20.52 3.55
CA GLY A 146 -6.93 21.86 3.55
C GLY A 146 -5.52 21.93 2.93
N ASP A 147 -4.83 23.05 3.15
CA ASP A 147 -3.47 23.28 2.63
C ASP A 147 -2.36 22.55 3.42
N ILE A 148 -2.75 21.88 4.51
CA ILE A 148 -1.85 21.21 5.45
C ILE A 148 -1.79 19.72 5.07
N ILE A 149 -0.66 19.30 4.49
CA ILE A 149 -0.48 17.93 3.99
C ILE A 149 0.67 17.22 4.71
N GLY A 150 0.62 15.88 4.75
CA GLY A 150 1.69 15.04 5.28
C GLY A 150 2.23 15.54 6.63
N TRP A 151 3.53 15.83 6.71
CA TRP A 151 4.17 16.26 7.96
C TRP A 151 3.61 17.55 8.55
N GLN A 152 2.96 18.40 7.77
CA GLN A 152 2.33 19.61 8.30
C GLN A 152 1.06 19.26 9.11
N ASN A 153 0.43 18.12 8.81
CA ASN A 153 -0.75 17.64 9.52
C ASN A 153 -0.33 16.82 10.74
N THR A 154 -0.66 17.31 11.95
CA THR A 154 -0.29 16.66 13.20
C THR A 154 -0.82 15.23 13.35
N ASN A 155 -2.00 14.91 12.81
CA ASN A 155 -2.54 13.55 12.88
C ASN A 155 -1.73 12.61 12.00
N TYR A 156 -1.43 13.02 10.76
CA TYR A 156 -0.56 12.27 9.87
C TYR A 156 0.83 12.08 10.50
N TYR A 157 1.46 13.16 10.98
CA TYR A 157 2.78 13.11 11.61
C TYR A 157 2.80 12.11 12.76
N LYS A 158 1.82 12.17 13.67
CA LYS A 158 1.75 11.25 14.81
C LYS A 158 1.62 9.80 14.36
N SER A 159 0.76 9.50 13.38
CA SER A 159 0.58 8.14 12.88
C SER A 159 1.84 7.64 12.17
N ALA A 160 2.32 8.35 11.15
CA ALA A 160 3.45 7.93 10.34
C ALA A 160 4.77 7.88 11.14
N ALA A 161 5.06 8.90 11.96
CA ALA A 161 6.29 8.92 12.76
C ALA A 161 6.30 7.82 13.82
N THR A 162 5.15 7.50 14.44
CA THR A 162 5.06 6.38 15.39
C THR A 162 5.44 5.07 14.69
N SER A 163 4.81 4.77 13.55
CA SER A 163 5.10 3.56 12.78
C SER A 163 6.56 3.45 12.31
N ILE A 164 7.14 4.56 11.87
CA ILE A 164 8.54 4.62 11.44
C ILE A 164 9.48 4.35 12.63
N LEU A 165 9.22 4.96 13.78
CA LEU A 165 10.05 4.78 14.97
C LEU A 165 9.93 3.37 15.55
N GLU A 166 8.75 2.75 15.49
CA GLU A 166 8.55 1.36 15.87
C GLU A 166 9.39 0.40 15.03
N GLN A 167 9.52 0.66 13.72
CA GLN A 167 10.41 -0.10 12.83
C GLN A 167 11.89 0.10 13.18
N VAL A 168 12.31 1.33 13.49
CA VAL A 168 13.71 1.59 13.87
C VAL A 168 14.06 0.90 15.20
N LEU A 169 13.14 0.95 16.17
CA LEU A 169 13.33 0.36 17.49
C LEU A 169 13.25 -1.17 17.52
N SER A 170 12.47 -1.79 16.63
CA SER A 170 12.40 -3.26 16.57
C SER A 170 13.77 -3.88 16.28
N ILE A 171 14.64 -3.14 15.58
CA ILE A 171 16.00 -3.56 15.23
C ILE A 171 16.99 -3.26 16.37
N SER A 172 16.73 -2.25 17.19
CA SER A 172 17.62 -1.86 18.29
C SER A 172 17.45 -2.70 19.57
N ASN A 173 16.63 -3.77 19.54
CA ASN A 173 16.43 -4.75 20.63
C ASN A 173 16.10 -4.18 22.02
N SER A 174 15.58 -2.96 22.10
CA SER A 174 15.30 -2.32 23.38
C SER A 174 13.81 -2.12 23.61
N LEU A 175 13.21 -3.07 24.34
CA LEU A 175 11.82 -3.03 24.81
C LEU A 175 11.52 -1.78 25.66
N TYR A 176 12.54 -1.21 26.32
CA TYR A 176 12.40 -0.02 27.17
C TYR A 176 11.95 1.23 26.38
N TYR A 177 12.31 1.35 25.10
CA TYR A 177 12.06 2.58 24.34
C TYR A 177 10.66 2.66 23.69
N ARG A 178 9.96 1.54 23.47
CA ARG A 178 8.64 1.54 22.82
C ARG A 178 7.59 2.36 23.59
N ASN A 179 7.56 2.23 24.91
CA ASN A 179 6.63 2.98 25.76
C ASN A 179 6.99 4.48 25.89
N SER A 180 8.25 4.83 25.66
CA SER A 180 8.75 6.21 25.79
C SER A 180 8.44 7.05 24.55
N ILE A 181 8.43 6.47 23.35
CA ILE A 181 8.17 7.21 22.10
C ILE A 181 6.72 7.67 21.97
N SER A 182 5.75 6.80 22.23
CA SER A 182 4.33 7.19 22.16
C SER A 182 4.03 8.32 23.15
N ASN A 183 4.60 8.24 24.35
CA ASN A 183 4.46 9.28 25.37
C ASN A 183 5.21 10.57 25.00
N TYR A 184 6.36 10.45 24.34
CA TYR A 184 7.14 11.58 23.86
C TYR A 184 6.43 12.32 22.71
N LEU A 185 6.02 11.63 21.64
CA LEU A 185 5.29 12.25 20.52
C LEU A 185 3.96 12.86 20.97
N LYS A 186 3.37 12.36 22.07
CA LYS A 186 2.17 12.93 22.70
C LYS A 186 2.46 14.14 23.60
N SER A 187 3.67 14.27 24.17
CA SER A 187 4.03 15.33 25.12
C SER A 187 4.62 16.58 24.46
N GLN A 188 5.04 16.51 23.20
CA GLN A 188 5.56 17.64 22.43
C GLN A 188 4.43 18.62 22.06
N ASN A 189 4.31 19.72 22.81
CA ASN A 189 3.29 20.77 22.61
C ASN A 189 3.88 22.18 22.43
N GLY A 190 5.16 22.32 22.10
CA GLY A 190 5.73 23.63 21.76
C GLY A 190 7.26 23.69 21.79
N ASN A 191 7.81 24.07 20.64
CA ASN A 191 9.20 24.44 20.34
C ASN A 191 10.18 23.30 20.01
N ASN A 192 10.58 23.25 18.72
CA ASN A 192 11.57 22.37 18.10
C ASN A 192 11.17 20.89 17.99
N THR A 193 10.03 20.62 17.37
CA THR A 193 9.62 19.24 17.06
C THR A 193 10.29 18.74 15.79
N LEU A 194 10.56 17.44 15.70
CA LEU A 194 10.98 16.80 14.44
C LEU A 194 10.00 17.11 13.30
N GLN A 195 8.70 17.26 13.61
CA GLN A 195 7.67 17.70 12.68
C GLN A 195 8.02 19.04 12.02
N ASP A 196 8.44 20.04 12.79
CA ASP A 196 8.80 21.37 12.28
C ASP A 196 9.97 21.29 11.29
N SER A 197 10.99 20.50 11.62
CA SER A 197 12.19 20.33 10.79
C SER A 197 11.93 19.67 9.43
N ILE A 198 10.88 18.84 9.32
CA ILE A 198 10.54 18.11 8.09
C ILE A 198 9.25 18.62 7.42
N SER A 199 8.53 19.56 8.03
CA SER A 199 7.26 20.09 7.50
C SER A 199 7.41 20.69 6.11
N ASN A 200 8.53 21.38 5.85
CA ASN A 200 8.80 22.01 4.55
C ASN A 200 9.09 21.01 3.43
N TRP A 201 9.38 19.74 3.74
CA TRP A 201 9.56 18.70 2.72
C TRP A 201 8.30 18.51 1.86
N MET A 202 7.13 18.87 2.42
CA MET A 202 5.84 18.76 1.76
C MET A 202 5.65 19.74 0.60
N TYR A 203 6.41 20.85 0.57
CA TYR A 203 6.28 21.83 -0.51
C TYR A 203 6.61 21.26 -1.89
N SER A 204 7.45 20.23 -1.95
CA SER A 204 7.78 19.53 -3.19
C SER A 204 6.57 18.81 -3.82
N SER A 205 5.57 18.43 -3.02
CA SER A 205 4.35 17.75 -3.50
C SER A 205 3.45 18.65 -4.33
N TYR A 206 3.67 19.96 -4.30
CA TYR A 206 2.95 20.93 -5.13
C TYR A 206 3.67 21.22 -6.46
N ILE A 207 4.88 20.71 -6.68
CA ILE A 207 5.52 20.81 -8.00
C ILE A 207 4.84 19.80 -8.92
N LYS A 208 4.28 20.27 -10.04
CA LYS A 208 3.68 19.40 -11.07
C LYS A 208 4.76 18.45 -11.64
N ALA A 209 4.37 17.21 -11.94
CA ALA A 209 5.21 16.31 -12.73
C ALA A 209 5.46 16.89 -14.12
N SER A 210 6.62 16.58 -14.70
CA SER A 210 6.93 16.95 -16.08
C SER A 210 5.95 16.32 -17.07
N ASP A 211 5.63 17.04 -18.14
CA ASP A 211 4.76 16.50 -19.19
C ASP A 211 5.45 15.32 -19.90
N GLU A 212 6.79 15.32 -19.96
CA GLU A 212 7.60 14.20 -20.43
C GLU A 212 7.39 12.94 -19.59
N SER A 213 7.34 13.05 -18.26
CA SER A 213 7.09 11.92 -17.37
C SER A 213 5.65 11.40 -17.47
N ILE A 214 4.68 12.30 -17.58
CA ILE A 214 3.28 11.92 -17.80
C ILE A 214 3.14 11.18 -19.14
N LYS A 215 3.83 11.65 -20.19
CA LYS A 215 3.86 11.00 -21.50
C LYS A 215 4.56 9.64 -21.42
N SER A 216 5.71 9.55 -20.75
CA SER A 216 6.45 8.29 -20.65
C SER A 216 5.67 7.20 -19.93
N PHE A 217 4.88 7.55 -18.92
CA PHE A 217 3.95 6.61 -18.29
C PHE A 217 2.94 6.04 -19.29
N LYS A 218 2.25 6.92 -20.03
CA LYS A 218 1.26 6.51 -21.04
C LYS A 218 1.88 5.64 -22.13
N ASP A 219 3.07 6.01 -22.60
CA ASP A 219 3.79 5.27 -23.64
C ASP A 219 4.36 3.94 -23.12
N TYR A 220 4.56 3.81 -21.81
CA TYR A 220 5.05 2.57 -21.19
C TYR A 220 3.97 1.48 -21.16
N ASN A 221 2.68 1.85 -21.17
CA ASN A 221 1.58 0.91 -21.21
C ASN A 221 1.62 0.11 -22.53
N SER A 222 1.86 -1.20 -22.42
CA SER A 222 1.93 -2.12 -23.55
C SER A 222 0.62 -2.23 -24.34
N ASN A 223 -0.52 -1.90 -23.72
CA ASN A 223 -1.86 -2.21 -24.22
C ASN A 223 -1.97 -3.67 -24.70
N HIS A 224 -1.32 -4.59 -23.98
CA HIS A 224 -1.24 -6.01 -24.33
C HIS A 224 -2.61 -6.66 -24.49
N PHE A 225 -3.49 -6.43 -23.52
CA PHE A 225 -4.91 -6.74 -23.61
C PHE A 225 -5.62 -5.55 -24.24
N SER A 226 -6.26 -5.81 -25.38
CA SER A 226 -6.98 -4.79 -26.16
C SER A 226 -8.32 -4.36 -25.55
N SER A 227 -8.87 -5.17 -24.66
CA SER A 227 -10.17 -4.94 -24.00
C SER A 227 -10.27 -5.70 -22.69
N PHE A 228 -11.19 -5.27 -21.82
CA PHE A 228 -11.53 -5.97 -20.58
C PHE A 228 -11.98 -7.41 -20.84
N GLU A 229 -12.80 -7.65 -21.87
CA GLU A 229 -13.27 -8.99 -22.25
C GLU A 229 -12.10 -9.92 -22.65
N SER A 230 -11.10 -9.40 -23.37
CA SER A 230 -9.91 -10.19 -23.74
C SER A 230 -9.05 -10.54 -22.53
N LEU A 231 -8.92 -9.62 -21.57
CA LEU A 231 -8.23 -9.87 -20.30
C LEU A 231 -8.97 -10.91 -19.47
N ASP A 232 -10.27 -10.75 -19.32
CA ASP A 232 -11.10 -11.64 -18.52
C ASP A 232 -11.09 -13.07 -19.08
N THR A 233 -11.26 -13.23 -20.39
CA THR A 233 -11.14 -14.54 -21.06
C THR A 233 -9.79 -15.19 -20.77
N PHE A 234 -8.70 -14.42 -20.92
CA PHE A 234 -7.36 -14.89 -20.63
C PHE A 234 -7.20 -15.36 -19.18
N LEU A 235 -7.68 -14.58 -18.21
CA LEU A 235 -7.59 -14.92 -16.79
C LEU A 235 -8.41 -16.16 -16.45
N GLN A 236 -9.63 -16.28 -16.99
CA GLN A 236 -10.49 -17.44 -16.78
C GLN A 236 -9.85 -18.74 -17.28
N GLU A 237 -9.22 -18.70 -18.44
CA GLU A 237 -8.53 -19.86 -19.03
C GLU A 237 -7.26 -20.25 -18.27
N LYS A 238 -6.52 -19.27 -17.75
CA LYS A 238 -5.22 -19.50 -17.13
C LYS A 238 -5.27 -19.74 -15.63
N THR A 239 -6.36 -19.34 -14.97
CA THR A 239 -6.51 -19.47 -13.52
C THR A 239 -7.56 -20.51 -13.15
N VAL A 240 -7.34 -21.75 -13.57
CA VAL A 240 -8.24 -22.88 -13.26
C VAL A 240 -7.71 -23.66 -12.06
N ASP A 241 -8.60 -24.01 -11.12
CA ASP A 241 -8.30 -24.80 -9.93
C ASP A 241 -8.17 -26.31 -10.21
N LYS A 242 -7.90 -27.11 -9.17
CA LYS A 242 -7.67 -28.55 -9.31
C LYS A 242 -8.87 -29.36 -9.81
N VAL A 243 -10.10 -28.83 -9.67
CA VAL A 243 -11.34 -29.49 -10.10
C VAL A 243 -11.97 -28.83 -11.33
N GLY A 244 -11.29 -27.86 -11.94
CA GLY A 244 -11.74 -27.21 -13.17
C GLY A 244 -12.53 -25.91 -12.97
N ASN A 245 -12.66 -25.40 -11.74
CA ASN A 245 -13.30 -24.10 -11.52
C ASN A 245 -12.35 -22.96 -11.85
N LYS A 246 -12.88 -21.89 -12.43
CA LYS A 246 -12.15 -20.63 -12.61
C LYS A 246 -11.81 -20.06 -11.22
N ARG A 247 -10.69 -19.35 -11.10
CA ARG A 247 -10.24 -18.66 -9.88
C ARG A 247 -10.21 -17.14 -10.04
N ILE A 248 -10.21 -16.66 -11.28
CA ILE A 248 -10.39 -15.26 -11.63
C ILE A 248 -11.34 -15.21 -12.82
N TRP A 249 -12.50 -14.58 -12.63
CA TRP A 249 -13.54 -14.42 -13.64
C TRP A 249 -14.23 -13.08 -13.41
N LEU A 250 -13.62 -12.03 -13.96
CA LEU A 250 -13.90 -10.65 -13.58
C LEU A 250 -15.32 -10.22 -13.98
N SER A 251 -15.80 -10.64 -15.16
CA SER A 251 -17.13 -10.24 -15.64
C SER A 251 -18.25 -10.63 -14.66
N ASP A 252 -18.28 -11.90 -14.21
CA ASP A 252 -19.38 -12.36 -13.35
C ASP A 252 -19.22 -11.83 -11.93
N MET A 253 -17.97 -11.67 -11.45
CA MET A 253 -17.71 -11.01 -10.18
C MET A 253 -18.25 -9.58 -10.18
N TYR A 254 -17.90 -8.77 -11.19
CA TYR A 254 -18.29 -7.36 -11.25
C TYR A 254 -19.79 -7.18 -11.47
N LYS A 255 -20.39 -8.01 -12.32
CA LYS A 255 -21.84 -8.06 -12.48
C LYS A 255 -22.56 -8.40 -11.17
N SER A 256 -22.06 -9.38 -10.42
CA SER A 256 -22.66 -9.76 -9.13
C SER A 256 -22.55 -8.63 -8.08
N ILE A 257 -21.44 -7.90 -8.08
CA ILE A 257 -21.22 -6.73 -7.23
C ILE A 257 -22.21 -5.63 -7.58
N GLU A 258 -22.34 -5.30 -8.88
CA GLU A 258 -23.29 -4.33 -9.38
C GLU A 258 -24.74 -4.70 -9.00
N GLU A 259 -25.16 -5.95 -9.23
CA GLU A 259 -26.50 -6.41 -8.89
C GLU A 259 -26.82 -6.34 -7.39
N THR A 260 -25.80 -6.42 -6.56
CA THR A 260 -25.92 -6.34 -5.10
C THR A 260 -25.96 -4.89 -4.63
N TYR A 261 -24.97 -4.09 -5.01
CA TYR A 261 -24.79 -2.73 -4.49
C TYR A 261 -25.55 -1.64 -5.24
N SER A 262 -26.12 -1.93 -6.41
CA SER A 262 -27.11 -1.04 -7.06
C SER A 262 -28.44 -1.02 -6.32
N LYS A 263 -28.80 -2.11 -5.61
CA LYS A 263 -30.07 -2.26 -4.89
C LYS A 263 -30.00 -1.79 -3.44
N SER A 264 -28.85 -1.99 -2.80
CA SER A 264 -28.64 -1.65 -1.40
C SER A 264 -27.16 -1.39 -1.11
N ILE A 265 -26.88 -0.25 -0.48
CA ILE A 265 -25.58 0.05 0.09
C ILE A 265 -25.56 -0.50 1.52
N PRO A 266 -24.44 -1.07 2.02
CA PRO A 266 -24.32 -1.45 3.42
C PRO A 266 -24.70 -0.28 4.36
N THR A 267 -25.79 -0.42 5.12
CA THR A 267 -26.42 0.67 5.89
C THR A 267 -25.61 1.12 7.10
N ASP A 268 -24.66 0.31 7.55
CA ASP A 268 -23.93 0.52 8.81
C ASP A 268 -22.66 1.37 8.63
N LYS A 269 -22.32 1.70 7.39
CA LYS A 269 -21.18 2.58 7.05
C LYS A 269 -21.68 3.99 6.79
N ASN A 270 -21.11 4.96 7.51
CA ASN A 270 -21.40 6.39 7.31
C ASN A 270 -21.37 6.75 5.82
N ASN A 271 -22.48 7.30 5.30
CA ASN A 271 -22.65 7.73 3.90
C ASN A 271 -21.59 8.75 3.40
N GLU A 272 -20.71 9.23 4.27
CA GLU A 272 -19.56 10.06 3.91
C GLU A 272 -18.45 9.28 3.19
N TYR A 273 -18.34 7.97 3.42
CA TYR A 273 -17.18 7.17 2.98
C TYR A 273 -17.44 6.36 1.71
N ILE A 274 -18.69 5.93 1.50
CA ILE A 274 -19.04 5.00 0.41
C ILE A 274 -20.06 5.62 -0.54
N SER A 275 -19.92 5.36 -1.84
CA SER A 275 -20.84 5.75 -2.91
C SER A 275 -21.80 4.62 -3.28
N SER A 276 -22.95 4.99 -3.85
CA SER A 276 -23.81 4.05 -4.56
C SER A 276 -23.07 3.43 -5.74
N TRP A 277 -23.30 2.14 -5.99
CA TRP A 277 -22.80 1.50 -7.19
C TRP A 277 -23.65 1.88 -8.40
N THR A 278 -22.99 2.25 -9.50
CA THR A 278 -23.63 2.60 -10.78
C THR A 278 -22.97 1.85 -11.92
N ASN A 279 -23.59 1.83 -13.10
CA ASN A 279 -22.96 1.27 -14.30
C ASN A 279 -21.61 1.95 -14.62
N ASP A 280 -21.52 3.27 -14.40
CA ASP A 280 -20.27 4.02 -14.56
C ASP A 280 -19.18 3.55 -13.58
N THR A 281 -19.58 3.10 -12.38
CA THR A 281 -18.67 2.47 -11.40
C THR A 281 -18.13 1.15 -11.94
N THR A 282 -18.99 0.29 -12.52
CA THR A 282 -18.56 -0.96 -13.16
C THR A 282 -17.57 -0.68 -14.30
N ILE A 283 -17.91 0.24 -15.21
CA ILE A 283 -17.03 0.63 -16.33
C ILE A 283 -15.68 1.17 -15.82
N SER A 284 -15.68 1.97 -14.75
CA SER A 284 -14.45 2.51 -14.17
C SER A 284 -13.59 1.40 -13.54
N LEU A 285 -14.21 0.42 -12.89
CA LEU A 285 -13.51 -0.75 -12.35
C LEU A 285 -12.90 -1.61 -13.46
N GLU A 286 -13.65 -1.88 -14.53
CA GLU A 286 -13.16 -2.60 -15.71
C GLU A 286 -11.95 -1.91 -16.34
N ASN A 287 -12.01 -0.58 -16.50
CA ASN A 287 -10.91 0.21 -17.05
C ASN A 287 -9.67 0.18 -16.15
N VAL A 288 -9.84 0.36 -14.84
CA VAL A 288 -8.72 0.29 -13.89
C VAL A 288 -8.09 -1.10 -13.87
N THR A 289 -8.90 -2.16 -13.91
CA THR A 289 -8.39 -3.53 -13.95
C THR A 289 -7.66 -3.84 -15.25
N LEU A 290 -8.20 -3.40 -16.40
CA LEU A 290 -7.53 -3.54 -17.70
C LEU A 290 -6.18 -2.81 -17.73
N GLU A 291 -6.17 -1.55 -17.28
CA GLU A 291 -4.96 -0.74 -17.20
C GLU A 291 -3.92 -1.39 -16.27
N LEU A 292 -4.33 -1.83 -15.09
CA LEU A 292 -3.49 -2.54 -14.13
C LEU A 292 -2.79 -3.75 -14.77
N TYR A 293 -3.53 -4.65 -15.40
CA TYR A 293 -2.94 -5.86 -16.01
C TYR A 293 -2.01 -5.53 -17.20
N ASN A 294 -2.32 -4.49 -17.97
CA ASN A 294 -1.43 -4.04 -19.04
C ASN A 294 -0.12 -3.44 -18.50
N TYR A 295 -0.15 -2.68 -17.41
CA TYR A 295 1.08 -2.22 -16.75
C TYR A 295 1.85 -3.37 -16.11
N LEU A 296 1.18 -4.35 -15.48
CA LEU A 296 1.84 -5.55 -14.98
C LEU A 296 2.58 -6.28 -16.12
N TYR A 297 1.96 -6.40 -17.30
CA TYR A 297 2.62 -6.96 -18.48
C TYR A 297 3.82 -6.12 -18.89
N SER A 298 3.68 -4.80 -18.90
CA SER A 298 4.76 -3.87 -19.27
C SER A 298 5.96 -3.98 -18.32
N LEU A 299 5.71 -4.15 -17.01
CA LEU A 299 6.75 -4.35 -15.99
C LEU A 299 7.50 -5.67 -16.15
N ILE A 300 6.77 -6.74 -16.49
CA ILE A 300 7.29 -8.10 -16.43
C ILE A 300 7.82 -8.58 -17.79
N GLY A 301 7.11 -8.24 -18.87
CA GLY A 301 7.41 -8.68 -20.23
C GLY A 301 7.19 -10.18 -20.48
N ASN A 302 6.44 -10.87 -19.61
CA ASN A 302 6.15 -12.29 -19.70
C ASN A 302 4.67 -12.55 -19.37
N GLU A 303 3.89 -12.94 -20.38
CA GLU A 303 2.45 -13.21 -20.24
C GLU A 303 2.13 -14.31 -19.23
N GLU A 304 2.92 -15.38 -19.21
CA GLU A 304 2.68 -16.53 -18.32
C GLU A 304 2.87 -16.15 -16.84
N TRP A 305 3.74 -15.18 -16.57
CA TRP A 305 4.00 -14.70 -15.22
C TRP A 305 2.89 -13.80 -14.69
N ILE A 306 2.13 -13.14 -15.57
CA ILE A 306 1.01 -12.29 -15.17
C ILE A 306 -0.03 -13.07 -14.37
N THR A 307 -0.30 -14.31 -14.78
CA THR A 307 -1.26 -15.19 -14.09
C THR A 307 -0.67 -15.89 -12.86
N LYS A 308 0.57 -15.55 -12.50
CA LYS A 308 1.31 -16.12 -11.36
C LYS A 308 1.70 -15.06 -10.32
N ILE A 309 1.40 -13.78 -10.59
CA ILE A 309 1.40 -12.72 -9.60
C ILE A 309 0.40 -13.11 -8.52
N ILE A 310 -0.87 -13.24 -8.91
CA ILE A 310 -1.93 -13.86 -8.12
C ILE A 310 -2.45 -15.13 -8.81
N TYR A 311 -2.74 -16.17 -8.03
CA TYR A 311 -3.36 -17.38 -8.56
C TYR A 311 -4.87 -17.44 -8.32
N GLY A 312 -5.43 -16.46 -7.60
CA GLY A 312 -6.87 -16.31 -7.36
C GLY A 312 -7.21 -14.94 -6.81
N LEU A 313 -8.45 -14.52 -7.05
CA LEU A 313 -9.03 -13.27 -6.54
C LEU A 313 -10.40 -13.59 -5.93
N VAL A 314 -10.62 -13.20 -4.69
CA VAL A 314 -11.92 -13.30 -4.03
C VAL A 314 -12.44 -11.89 -3.77
N ILE A 315 -13.69 -11.62 -4.15
CA ILE A 315 -14.39 -10.41 -3.71
C ILE A 315 -15.59 -10.85 -2.88
N SER A 316 -15.65 -10.42 -1.63
CA SER A 316 -16.63 -10.90 -0.64
C SER A 316 -17.68 -9.85 -0.29
N PRO A 317 -18.97 -10.20 -0.15
CA PRO A 317 -19.94 -9.32 0.51
C PRO A 317 -19.76 -9.25 2.03
N ASP A 318 -18.92 -10.10 2.63
CA ASP A 318 -18.71 -10.13 4.08
C ASP A 318 -18.05 -8.84 4.58
N ASP A 319 -18.61 -8.27 5.64
CA ASP A 319 -18.13 -7.08 6.32
C ASP A 319 -18.49 -7.19 7.82
N PRO A 320 -17.55 -7.59 8.70
CA PRO A 320 -16.14 -7.85 8.43
C PRO A 320 -15.90 -9.12 7.60
N LEU A 321 -14.72 -9.19 6.95
CA LEU A 321 -14.24 -10.42 6.32
C LEU A 321 -14.12 -11.56 7.35
N LYS A 322 -14.14 -12.82 6.90
CA LYS A 322 -14.01 -14.01 7.75
C LYS A 322 -12.56 -14.49 7.80
N SER A 323 -12.15 -15.02 8.95
CA SER A 323 -10.82 -15.60 9.16
C SER A 323 -10.91 -17.06 9.63
N ASP A 324 -10.06 -17.91 9.07
CA ASP A 324 -9.87 -19.31 9.50
C ASP A 324 -9.15 -19.43 10.85
N THR A 325 -8.45 -18.37 11.28
CA THR A 325 -7.63 -18.34 12.50
C THR A 325 -8.36 -17.66 13.68
N ASN A 326 -9.65 -17.32 13.51
CA ASN A 326 -10.43 -16.51 14.46
C ASN A 326 -9.82 -15.12 14.73
N GLU A 327 -9.05 -14.59 13.78
CA GLU A 327 -8.57 -13.20 13.86
C GLU A 327 -9.72 -12.21 13.67
N ASP A 328 -9.65 -11.08 14.38
CA ASP A 328 -10.60 -9.97 14.21
C ASP A 328 -10.30 -9.23 12.91
N MET A 329 -11.17 -9.40 11.93
CA MET A 329 -11.07 -8.77 10.61
C MET A 329 -11.89 -7.46 10.51
N THR A 330 -12.28 -6.89 11.65
CA THR A 330 -13.02 -5.62 11.69
C THR A 330 -12.22 -4.50 11.03
N GLY A 331 -12.82 -3.87 10.02
CA GLY A 331 -12.21 -2.76 9.28
C GLY A 331 -11.23 -3.17 8.19
N VAL A 332 -11.01 -4.48 7.96
CA VAL A 332 -10.17 -4.96 6.86
C VAL A 332 -10.95 -4.82 5.54
N LEU A 333 -10.40 -4.04 4.59
CA LEU A 333 -11.01 -3.84 3.28
C LEU A 333 -10.46 -4.77 2.20
N GLY A 334 -9.29 -5.34 2.44
CA GLY A 334 -8.67 -6.35 1.59
C GLY A 334 -7.46 -6.94 2.27
N TYR A 335 -6.97 -8.05 1.75
CA TYR A 335 -5.68 -8.60 2.12
C TYR A 335 -5.09 -9.42 0.99
N THR A 336 -3.77 -9.50 1.00
CA THR A 336 -3.00 -10.37 0.14
C THR A 336 -2.40 -11.47 0.98
N ALA A 337 -2.82 -12.71 0.72
CA ALA A 337 -2.29 -13.87 1.39
C ALA A 337 -1.12 -14.43 0.58
N THR A 338 -0.01 -14.72 1.25
CA THR A 338 1.18 -15.30 0.64
C THR A 338 1.61 -16.56 1.37
N THR A 339 2.11 -17.54 0.60
CA THR A 339 2.77 -18.73 1.15
C THR A 339 4.27 -18.63 0.94
N ALA A 340 5.03 -18.89 2.00
CA ALA A 340 6.48 -19.03 1.95
C ALA A 340 6.87 -20.50 1.70
N GLY A 341 7.86 -20.73 0.86
CA GLY A 341 8.47 -22.03 0.61
C GLY A 341 9.96 -21.98 0.91
N GLU A 342 10.49 -23.08 1.44
CA GLU A 342 11.92 -23.23 1.71
C GLU A 342 12.68 -23.57 0.42
N LEU A 343 13.84 -22.95 0.22
CA LEU A 343 14.73 -23.24 -0.90
C LEU A 343 15.68 -24.38 -0.54
N THR A 344 16.02 -25.22 -1.53
CA THR A 344 16.96 -26.35 -1.35
C THR A 344 18.33 -25.92 -0.81
N ALA A 345 18.77 -24.70 -1.11
CA ALA A 345 20.04 -24.13 -0.66
C ALA A 345 19.95 -23.44 0.73
N GLY A 346 18.79 -23.51 1.40
CA GLY A 346 18.46 -22.70 2.57
C GLY A 346 17.85 -21.35 2.19
N GLY A 347 17.04 -20.80 3.09
CA GLY A 347 16.30 -19.55 2.88
C GLY A 347 14.85 -19.75 2.44
N TYR A 348 14.10 -18.66 2.34
CA TYR A 348 12.67 -18.67 2.02
C TYR A 348 12.36 -17.79 0.82
N THR A 349 11.41 -18.22 0.01
CA THR A 349 10.84 -17.46 -1.11
C THR A 349 9.32 -17.45 -0.99
N THR A 350 8.66 -16.44 -1.55
CA THR A 350 7.22 -16.55 -1.79
C THR A 350 6.98 -17.60 -2.89
N VAL A 351 6.00 -18.49 -2.70
CA VAL A 351 5.60 -19.50 -3.68
C VAL A 351 4.40 -19.00 -4.46
N ASN A 352 3.34 -18.62 -3.76
CA ASN A 352 2.08 -18.19 -4.35
C ASN A 352 1.48 -17.01 -3.57
N SER A 353 0.55 -16.30 -4.23
CA SER A 353 -0.25 -15.26 -3.58
C SER A 353 -1.67 -15.22 -4.14
N TYR A 354 -2.65 -14.92 -3.30
CA TYR A 354 -4.02 -14.62 -3.72
C TYR A 354 -4.53 -13.40 -2.97
N ILE A 355 -5.52 -12.73 -3.56
CA ILE A 355 -6.10 -11.52 -2.99
C ILE A 355 -7.54 -11.81 -2.55
N VAL A 356 -7.91 -11.24 -1.41
CA VAL A 356 -9.30 -11.15 -0.95
C VAL A 356 -9.65 -9.69 -0.74
N ILE A 357 -10.75 -9.23 -1.33
CA ILE A 357 -11.27 -7.87 -1.20
C ILE A 357 -12.63 -7.93 -0.52
N CYS A 358 -12.86 -7.11 0.50
CA CYS A 358 -14.20 -6.80 0.96
C CYS A 358 -14.88 -5.93 -0.10
N GLY A 359 -16.03 -6.35 -0.61
CA GLY A 359 -16.76 -5.65 -1.66
C GLY A 359 -17.13 -4.22 -1.28
N SER A 360 -17.35 -3.94 0.01
CA SER A 360 -17.55 -2.57 0.49
C SER A 360 -16.31 -1.69 0.37
N GLY A 361 -15.11 -2.27 0.31
CA GLY A 361 -13.85 -1.58 -0.01
C GLY A 361 -13.78 -1.07 -1.45
N LEU A 362 -14.61 -1.63 -2.36
CA LEU A 362 -14.77 -1.11 -3.72
C LEU A 362 -15.84 -0.02 -3.82
N LEU A 363 -16.55 0.29 -2.73
CA LEU A 363 -17.54 1.38 -2.67
C LEU A 363 -16.93 2.70 -2.19
N ILE A 364 -15.65 2.74 -1.83
CA ILE A 364 -15.02 3.94 -1.25
C ILE A 364 -15.12 5.11 -2.25
N LYS A 365 -15.48 6.30 -1.79
CA LYS A 365 -15.52 7.47 -2.68
C LYS A 365 -14.13 7.93 -3.12
N ASP A 366 -14.08 8.51 -4.32
CA ASP A 366 -12.96 9.37 -4.69
C ASP A 366 -12.78 10.49 -3.68
N TYR A 367 -11.52 10.78 -3.33
CA TYR A 367 -11.14 11.79 -2.34
C TYR A 367 -11.88 11.60 -1.00
N ASN A 368 -12.10 10.35 -0.59
CA ASN A 368 -12.68 10.03 0.70
C ASN A 368 -11.86 10.61 1.86
N TYR A 369 -12.48 10.65 3.05
CA TYR A 369 -11.87 11.22 4.25
C TYR A 369 -10.50 10.58 4.58
N GLN A 370 -10.28 9.29 4.31
CA GLN A 370 -9.01 8.63 4.61
C GLN A 370 -7.87 9.17 3.75
N TYR A 371 -8.10 9.32 2.43
CA TYR A 371 -7.15 10.01 1.56
C TYR A 371 -6.92 11.45 2.05
N LYS A 372 -7.98 12.18 2.38
CA LYS A 372 -7.88 13.57 2.86
C LYS A 372 -7.04 13.74 4.12
N GLN A 373 -6.98 12.70 4.96
CA GLN A 373 -6.11 12.66 6.15
C GLN A 373 -4.71 12.09 5.90
N GLY A 374 -4.39 11.71 4.65
CA GLY A 374 -3.14 11.06 4.29
C GLY A 374 -3.02 9.64 4.81
N TRP A 375 -4.14 8.92 4.98
CA TRP A 375 -4.12 7.50 5.32
C TRP A 375 -3.77 6.66 4.09
N PHE A 376 -4.46 6.89 2.97
CA PHE A 376 -4.14 6.32 1.65
C PHE A 376 -3.37 7.31 0.79
N SER A 377 -2.54 6.78 -0.10
CA SER A 377 -1.71 7.55 -1.03
C SER A 377 -2.39 7.95 -2.34
N SER A 378 -3.48 7.27 -2.72
CA SER A 378 -4.28 7.61 -3.90
C SER A 378 -5.69 8.08 -3.49
N PRO A 379 -6.27 9.08 -4.18
CA PRO A 379 -7.64 9.50 -3.92
C PRO A 379 -8.69 8.57 -4.48
N THR A 380 -8.36 7.65 -5.38
CA THR A 380 -9.34 6.93 -6.20
C THR A 380 -10.08 5.82 -5.45
N GLN A 381 -11.34 5.59 -5.81
CA GLN A 381 -12.23 4.55 -5.29
C GLN A 381 -11.62 3.14 -5.25
N PHE A 382 -10.89 2.75 -6.30
CA PHE A 382 -10.33 1.40 -6.42
C PHE A 382 -8.91 1.27 -5.83
N HIS A 383 -8.53 2.16 -4.90
CA HIS A 383 -7.24 2.11 -4.21
C HIS A 383 -6.95 0.74 -3.60
N VAL A 384 -7.93 0.14 -2.91
CA VAL A 384 -7.74 -1.15 -2.21
C VAL A 384 -7.34 -2.26 -3.19
N LEU A 385 -8.00 -2.36 -4.36
CA LEU A 385 -7.66 -3.37 -5.36
C LEU A 385 -6.21 -3.24 -5.84
N VAL A 386 -5.79 -2.02 -6.19
CA VAL A 386 -4.43 -1.78 -6.70
C VAL A 386 -3.39 -1.89 -5.58
N HIS A 387 -3.74 -1.51 -4.36
CA HIS A 387 -2.92 -1.70 -3.17
C HIS A 387 -2.62 -3.19 -2.95
N GLU A 388 -3.65 -4.05 -2.91
CA GLU A 388 -3.45 -5.49 -2.75
C GLU A 388 -2.67 -6.10 -3.93
N MET A 389 -2.90 -5.62 -5.14
CA MET A 389 -2.06 -6.02 -6.28
C MET A 389 -0.59 -5.59 -6.10
N GLY A 390 -0.34 -4.45 -5.45
CA GLY A 390 1.00 -4.01 -5.08
C GLY A 390 1.71 -4.99 -4.15
N HIS A 391 1.01 -5.51 -3.14
CA HIS A 391 1.53 -6.59 -2.28
C HIS A 391 1.83 -7.84 -3.09
N ALA A 392 0.90 -8.29 -3.93
CA ALA A 392 1.11 -9.45 -4.79
C ALA A 392 2.30 -9.26 -5.74
N MET A 393 2.52 -8.03 -6.22
CA MET A 393 3.64 -7.69 -7.10
C MET A 393 4.99 -7.66 -6.36
N ASP A 394 5.09 -7.11 -5.15
CA ASP A 394 6.32 -7.22 -4.33
C ASP A 394 6.62 -8.70 -4.02
N ALA A 395 5.57 -9.46 -3.68
CA ALA A 395 5.69 -10.88 -3.42
C ALA A 395 6.18 -11.65 -4.66
N PHE A 396 5.61 -11.37 -5.84
CA PHE A 396 6.04 -11.94 -7.12
C PHE A 396 7.47 -11.57 -7.50
N ALA A 397 7.81 -10.29 -7.40
CA ALA A 397 9.15 -9.80 -7.72
C ALA A 397 10.20 -10.42 -6.80
N ALA A 398 9.86 -10.69 -5.53
CA ALA A 398 10.76 -11.31 -4.56
C ALA A 398 10.87 -12.84 -4.72
N LYS A 399 10.09 -13.46 -5.63
CA LYS A 399 10.19 -14.89 -5.91
C LYS A 399 11.47 -15.18 -6.68
N VAL A 400 12.10 -16.30 -6.33
CA VAL A 400 13.18 -16.85 -7.17
C VAL A 400 12.62 -17.35 -8.50
N ASN A 401 13.39 -17.18 -9.59
CA ASN A 401 12.92 -17.49 -10.94
C ASN A 401 12.42 -18.95 -11.11
N ASP A 402 13.06 -19.92 -10.47
CA ASP A 402 12.64 -21.33 -10.54
C ASP A 402 11.23 -21.56 -9.99
N VAL A 403 10.85 -20.80 -8.95
CA VAL A 403 9.55 -20.90 -8.30
C VAL A 403 8.46 -20.11 -9.06
N ARG A 404 8.84 -19.08 -9.82
CA ARG A 404 7.89 -18.31 -10.64
C ARG A 404 7.20 -19.15 -11.71
N ASN A 405 7.75 -20.31 -12.08
CA ASN A 405 7.15 -21.15 -13.11
C ASN A 405 6.16 -22.20 -12.58
N LEU A 406 6.05 -22.36 -11.25
CA LEU A 406 5.14 -23.33 -10.64
C LEU A 406 3.66 -23.01 -10.92
N LYS A 407 2.85 -24.07 -11.07
CA LYS A 407 1.41 -23.99 -11.32
C LYS A 407 0.62 -24.16 -10.02
N ASN A 408 0.62 -23.11 -9.20
CA ASN A 408 0.02 -23.13 -7.85
C ASN A 408 -1.52 -23.25 -7.85
N THR A 409 -2.19 -22.95 -8.98
CA THR A 409 -3.66 -23.04 -9.07
C THR A 409 -4.19 -24.47 -8.86
N GLN A 410 -3.35 -25.48 -9.11
CA GLN A 410 -3.71 -26.90 -9.02
C GLN A 410 -3.55 -27.50 -7.61
N GLU A 411 -3.12 -26.71 -6.63
CA GLU A 411 -2.86 -27.20 -5.26
C GLU A 411 -4.10 -27.17 -4.36
N SER A 412 -5.11 -26.35 -4.71
CA SER A 412 -6.34 -26.16 -3.92
C SER A 412 -7.58 -26.02 -4.80
N ASN A 413 -8.76 -25.99 -4.18
CA ASN A 413 -9.98 -25.48 -4.80
C ASN A 413 -10.05 -23.96 -4.62
N TYR A 414 -10.87 -23.28 -5.43
CA TYR A 414 -11.19 -21.86 -5.19
C TYR A 414 -11.84 -21.62 -3.81
N SER A 415 -12.71 -22.53 -3.37
CA SER A 415 -13.37 -22.48 -2.04
C SER A 415 -12.40 -22.50 -0.86
N ASP A 416 -11.17 -22.96 -1.05
CA ASP A 416 -10.17 -23.07 0.02
C ASP A 416 -9.47 -21.73 0.30
N LEU A 417 -9.64 -20.74 -0.59
CA LEU A 417 -9.00 -19.42 -0.51
C LEU A 417 -9.64 -18.52 0.56
N TYR A 418 -10.94 -18.67 0.80
CA TYR A 418 -11.67 -17.79 1.71
C TYR A 418 -12.84 -18.54 2.36
N PRO A 419 -12.98 -18.54 3.69
CA PRO A 419 -14.02 -19.30 4.38
C PRO A 419 -15.42 -18.69 4.32
N GLY A 420 -15.55 -17.47 3.80
CA GLY A 420 -16.80 -16.74 3.75
C GLY A 420 -17.53 -16.78 2.40
N GLU A 421 -18.41 -15.80 2.21
CA GLU A 421 -19.18 -15.66 0.98
C GLU A 421 -18.38 -14.90 -0.07
N TYR A 422 -18.66 -15.09 -1.36
CA TYR A 422 -17.98 -14.37 -2.44
C TYR A 422 -18.89 -14.15 -3.64
N PHE A 423 -18.65 -13.05 -4.35
CA PHE A 423 -19.33 -12.70 -5.59
C PHE A 423 -18.90 -13.62 -6.75
N GLY A 424 -19.78 -13.76 -7.76
CA GLY A 424 -19.40 -14.35 -9.05
C GLY A 424 -19.78 -15.81 -9.27
N THR A 425 -20.63 -16.45 -8.46
CA THR A 425 -21.20 -17.76 -8.86
C THR A 425 -22.71 -17.79 -8.65
N GLU A 426 -23.44 -18.56 -9.46
CA GLU A 426 -24.84 -18.98 -9.17
C GLU A 426 -24.96 -19.82 -7.88
N VAL A 427 -23.87 -19.96 -7.13
CA VAL A 427 -23.75 -20.75 -5.90
C VAL A 427 -23.53 -19.78 -4.74
N ASN A 428 -24.59 -19.05 -4.37
CA ASN A 428 -24.83 -18.60 -3.00
C ASN A 428 -25.06 -19.81 -2.06
N LYS A 429 -24.24 -20.87 -2.14
CA LYS A 429 -24.27 -21.96 -1.18
C LYS A 429 -23.02 -21.86 -0.33
N LYS A 430 -23.26 -21.67 0.97
CA LYS A 430 -22.32 -22.02 2.04
C LYS A 430 -21.48 -23.21 1.62
N SER A 431 -20.18 -22.99 1.53
CA SER A 431 -19.21 -24.06 1.66
C SER A 431 -19.46 -24.70 3.03
N GLU A 432 -20.16 -25.84 3.08
CA GLU A 432 -19.98 -26.79 4.18
C GLU A 432 -18.60 -27.42 3.99
N SER A 433 -17.54 -26.65 4.23
CA SER A 433 -16.19 -27.20 4.29
C SER A 433 -16.05 -27.95 5.60
N THR A 434 -15.97 -29.28 5.52
CA THR A 434 -15.37 -30.12 6.55
C THR A 434 -13.98 -29.56 6.87
N PRO A 435 -13.62 -29.33 8.16
CA PRO A 435 -12.34 -28.73 8.51
C PRO A 435 -11.20 -29.65 8.05
N VAL A 436 -10.48 -29.25 7.00
CA VAL A 436 -9.28 -29.98 6.56
C VAL A 436 -8.15 -29.66 7.53
N SER A 437 -7.52 -30.74 8.00
CA SER A 437 -6.42 -30.77 8.95
C SER A 437 -5.21 -29.95 8.50
N LYS A 438 -4.70 -29.12 9.42
CA LYS A 438 -3.40 -28.43 9.44
C LYS A 438 -3.00 -27.75 8.10
N LYS A 439 -3.50 -26.53 7.89
CA LYS A 439 -2.98 -25.59 6.90
C LYS A 439 -1.52 -25.24 7.20
N GLU A 440 -0.71 -25.22 6.14
CA GLU A 440 0.59 -24.55 6.11
C GLU A 440 0.45 -23.10 6.58
N SER A 441 1.47 -22.54 7.23
CA SER A 441 1.42 -21.20 7.80
C SER A 441 1.34 -20.15 6.69
N PHE A 442 0.15 -19.61 6.44
CA PHE A 442 -0.04 -18.42 5.62
C PHE A 442 0.35 -17.17 6.41
N THR A 443 1.04 -16.23 5.77
CA THR A 443 1.23 -14.88 6.30
C THR A 443 0.27 -13.95 5.57
N TYR A 444 -0.63 -13.30 6.33
CA TYR A 444 -1.54 -12.29 5.81
C TYR A 444 -0.86 -10.92 5.82
N VAL A 445 -0.90 -10.22 4.69
CA VAL A 445 -0.63 -8.78 4.62
C VAL A 445 -1.99 -8.10 4.52
N ILE A 446 -2.42 -7.41 5.58
CA ILE A 446 -3.83 -7.05 5.81
C ILE A 446 -4.07 -5.55 5.56
N GLY A 447 -4.71 -5.21 4.44
CA GLY A 447 -5.30 -3.92 4.13
C GLY A 447 -6.36 -3.48 5.14
N SER A 448 -5.94 -2.80 6.21
CA SER A 448 -6.83 -2.39 7.30
C SER A 448 -7.21 -0.90 7.22
N VAL A 449 -8.50 -0.60 7.27
CA VAL A 449 -8.98 0.73 7.67
C VAL A 449 -8.99 0.80 9.19
N ILE A 450 -7.81 1.02 9.76
CA ILE A 450 -7.76 1.65 11.09
C ILE A 450 -7.98 3.13 10.84
N GLY A 451 -9.24 3.49 10.66
CA GLY A 451 -9.64 4.89 10.73
C GLY A 451 -9.02 5.50 11.99
N ILE A 452 -8.66 6.78 11.90
CA ILE A 452 -8.14 7.65 12.97
C ILE A 452 -9.11 7.74 14.18
N MET A 453 -10.06 6.81 14.33
CA MET A 453 -10.89 6.60 15.50
C MET A 453 -10.11 6.30 16.77
N ILE A 454 -8.88 5.77 16.71
CA ILE A 454 -8.06 5.62 17.94
C ILE A 454 -7.59 7.01 18.44
N ALA A 455 -7.21 7.94 17.55
CA ALA A 455 -6.83 9.29 17.97
C ALA A 455 -8.06 10.16 18.32
N ALA A 456 -9.15 10.07 17.56
CA ALA A 456 -10.39 10.78 17.87
C ALA A 456 -11.05 10.23 19.15
N GLY A 457 -11.02 8.92 19.39
CA GLY A 457 -11.50 8.27 20.60
C GLY A 457 -10.70 8.66 21.84
N VAL A 458 -9.37 8.77 21.72
CA VAL A 458 -8.50 9.26 22.81
C VAL A 458 -8.70 10.76 23.07
N ILE A 459 -8.96 11.57 22.03
CA ILE A 459 -9.28 13.00 22.19
C ILE A 459 -10.67 13.19 22.81
N ILE A 460 -11.68 12.40 22.42
CA ILE A 460 -13.04 12.45 22.97
C ILE A 460 -13.06 11.93 24.42
N LEU A 461 -12.35 10.82 24.74
CA LEU A 461 -12.17 10.37 26.12
C LEU A 461 -11.40 11.41 26.95
N GLY A 462 -10.35 12.01 26.39
CA GLY A 462 -9.59 13.08 27.03
C GLY A 462 -10.45 14.31 27.33
N PHE A 463 -11.30 14.72 26.40
CA PHE A 463 -12.24 15.84 26.58
C PHE A 463 -13.34 15.50 27.59
N ALA A 464 -13.87 14.27 27.57
CA ALA A 464 -14.88 13.81 28.52
C ALA A 464 -14.31 13.73 29.95
N LEU A 465 -13.09 13.22 30.12
CA LEU A 465 -12.39 13.15 31.41
C LEU A 465 -11.99 14.55 31.92
N TYR A 466 -11.56 15.46 31.04
CA TYR A 466 -11.29 16.86 31.37
C TYR A 466 -12.54 17.62 31.82
N LYS A 467 -13.69 17.40 31.16
CA LYS A 467 -14.96 18.02 31.56
C LYS A 467 -15.43 17.49 32.92
N ARG A 468 -15.19 16.20 33.21
CA ARG A 468 -15.52 15.56 34.50
C ARG A 468 -14.65 16.08 35.64
N SER A 469 -13.35 16.35 35.41
CA SER A 469 -12.46 16.89 36.45
C SER A 469 -12.76 18.34 36.82
N LYS A 470 -13.30 19.15 35.90
CA LYS A 470 -13.80 20.51 36.21
C LYS A 470 -15.20 20.54 36.82
N GLY A 471 -16.05 19.55 36.54
CA GLY A 471 -17.38 19.43 37.15
C GLY A 471 -17.34 19.11 38.65
N VAL A 472 -16.31 18.41 39.13
CA VAL A 472 -16.16 18.02 40.54
C VAL A 472 -15.61 19.15 41.44
N ARG A 473 -15.21 20.30 40.87
CA ARG A 473 -14.80 21.50 41.64
C ARG A 473 -15.91 22.55 41.80
N ARG A 474 -17.14 22.20 41.44
CA ARG A 474 -18.35 22.99 41.75
C ARG A 474 -19.44 22.06 42.29
N ALA A 475 -19.22 21.58 43.51
CA ALA A 475 -20.24 21.10 44.43
C ALA A 475 -19.75 21.41 45.84
#